data_AF-A0A1G2FBG3-F1
#
_entry.id   AF-A0A1G2FBG3-F1
#
_cell.length_a   1.000
_cell.length_b   1.000
_cell.length_c   1.000
_cell.angle_alpha   90.00
_cell.angle_beta   90.00
_cell.angle_gamma   90.00
#
_symmetry.space_group_name_H-M   'P 1'
#
loop_
_entity.id
_entity.type
_entity.pdbx_description
1 polymer ?
#
loop_
_entity_poly.entity_id
_entity_poly.type
_entity_poly.pdbx_seq_one_letter_code
_entity_poly.pdbx_strand_id
1 'polypeptide(L)' 'MSVELNKRLFFKSRKIMAKNGPKGGGREGMVKSRVQYKNPRTKLFTKADTKSGRFMDDKTSMGKLSKFKGVRTK' A
#
# COMPACT_ATOMS: atom_id res chain seq x y z
N MET A 1 19.54 -35.44 -25.94
CA MET A 1 19.01 -35.82 -24.62
C MET A 1 18.78 -34.54 -23.83
N SER A 2 17.51 -34.15 -23.74
CA SER A 2 17.04 -32.92 -23.11
C SER A 2 17.22 -32.99 -21.60
N VAL A 3 17.99 -32.08 -21.01
CA VAL A 3 18.00 -31.85 -19.56
C VAL A 3 16.92 -30.84 -19.22
N GLU A 4 15.87 -31.36 -18.57
CA GLU A 4 14.60 -30.71 -18.30
C GLU A 4 14.72 -29.66 -17.18
N LEU A 5 14.15 -28.47 -17.46
CA LEU A 5 14.08 -27.32 -16.58
C LEU A 5 13.31 -27.63 -15.29
N ASN A 6 13.97 -27.56 -14.14
CA ASN A 6 13.29 -27.46 -12.85
C ASN A 6 13.43 -26.05 -12.24
N LYS A 7 12.85 -25.06 -12.92
CA LYS A 7 12.53 -23.76 -12.29
C LYS A 7 11.17 -23.89 -11.60
N ARG A 8 11.17 -24.49 -10.40
CA ARG A 8 10.02 -24.40 -9.49
C ARG A 8 9.96 -22.97 -8.96
N LEU A 9 9.48 -22.05 -9.79
CA LEU A 9 9.07 -20.72 -9.41
C LEU A 9 7.96 -20.87 -8.38
N PHE A 10 8.35 -20.79 -7.10
CA PHE A 10 7.45 -20.67 -5.99
C PHE A 10 6.72 -19.33 -6.14
N PHE A 11 5.66 -19.29 -6.94
CA PHE A 11 4.82 -18.12 -7.14
C PHE A 11 3.98 -17.92 -5.88
N LYS A 12 4.63 -17.50 -4.79
CA LYS A 12 3.98 -17.07 -3.56
C LYS A 12 3.14 -15.85 -3.95
N SER A 13 1.84 -16.06 -4.13
CA SER A 13 0.84 -15.03 -4.42
C SER A 13 1.18 -13.79 -3.60
N ARG A 14 1.69 -12.74 -4.28
CA ARG A 14 2.06 -11.49 -3.64
C ARG A 14 0.77 -10.89 -3.14
N LYS A 15 0.45 -11.08 -1.87
CA LYS A 15 -0.71 -10.47 -1.23
C LYS A 15 -0.70 -8.95 -1.50
N ILE A 16 -1.55 -8.51 -2.43
CA ILE A 16 -1.59 -7.14 -2.98
C ILE A 16 -2.32 -6.20 -2.02
N MET A 17 -3.27 -6.77 -1.25
CA MET A 17 -4.16 -6.04 -0.36
C MET A 17 -3.98 -6.44 1.10
N ALA A 18 -4.16 -5.46 1.97
CA ALA A 18 -4.26 -5.68 3.41
C ALA A 18 -5.54 -6.48 3.72
N LYS A 19 -5.53 -7.24 4.81
CA LYS A 19 -6.72 -7.94 5.30
C LYS A 19 -7.46 -7.07 6.30
N ASN A 20 -8.76 -7.27 6.41
CA ASN A 20 -9.50 -6.82 7.58
C ASN A 20 -9.16 -7.76 8.74
N GLY A 21 -8.83 -7.19 9.88
CA GLY A 21 -8.72 -7.91 11.14
C GLY A 21 -10.11 -8.24 11.72
N PRO A 22 -10.16 -8.74 12.95
CA PRO A 22 -11.43 -8.97 13.64
C PRO A 22 -12.24 -7.68 13.77
N LYS A 23 -13.56 -7.80 14.02
CA LYS A 23 -14.44 -6.65 14.21
C LYS A 23 -13.86 -5.74 15.30
N GLY A 24 -13.66 -4.46 14.97
CA GLY A 24 -13.04 -3.48 15.87
C GLY A 24 -11.50 -3.45 15.86
N GLY A 25 -10.82 -4.49 15.34
CA GLY A 25 -9.36 -4.57 15.25
C GLY A 25 -8.74 -3.79 14.09
N GLY A 26 -9.58 -3.30 13.17
CA GLY A 26 -9.13 -2.53 12.01
C GLY A 26 -8.40 -3.40 10.99
N ARG A 27 -7.44 -2.81 10.27
CA ARG A 27 -6.77 -3.42 9.12
C ARG A 27 -5.41 -4.01 9.49
N GLU A 28 -5.14 -5.20 8.97
CA GLU A 28 -3.89 -5.92 9.15
C GLU A 28 -3.05 -5.98 7.85
N GLY A 29 -1.77 -5.58 7.98
CA GLY A 29 -0.79 -5.61 6.90
C GLY A 29 -0.66 -4.30 6.12
N MET A 30 0.06 -4.34 4.99
CA MET A 30 0.36 -3.17 4.16
C MET A 30 -0.63 -2.99 3.02
N VAL A 31 -0.95 -1.73 2.68
CA VAL A 31 -1.73 -1.39 1.48
C VAL A 31 -0.76 -1.15 0.33
N LYS A 32 -0.44 -2.20 -0.44
CA LYS A 32 0.59 -2.13 -1.48
C LYS A 32 0.10 -1.52 -2.79
N SER A 33 -1.21 -1.52 -3.03
CA SER A 33 -1.87 -0.89 -4.19
C SER A 33 -2.04 0.63 -4.05
N ARG A 34 -1.43 1.23 -3.03
CA ARG A 34 -1.56 2.66 -2.71
C ARG A 34 -0.18 3.25 -2.43
N VAL A 35 -0.03 4.52 -2.79
CA VAL A 35 1.10 5.36 -2.39
C VAL A 35 0.57 6.61 -1.71
N GLN A 36 1.42 7.27 -0.91
CA GLN A 36 1.08 8.56 -0.31
C GLN A 36 2.18 9.58 -0.59
N TYR A 37 1.77 10.81 -0.87
CA TYR A 37 2.63 11.97 -1.10
C TYR A 37 2.39 13.00 0.01
N LYS A 38 3.43 13.74 0.39
CA LYS A 38 3.27 14.88 1.29
C LYS A 38 2.95 16.12 0.47
N ASN A 39 1.76 16.66 0.63
CA ASN A 39 1.37 17.92 -0.01
C ASN A 39 2.15 19.08 0.63
N PRO A 40 2.97 19.84 -0.12
CA PRO A 40 3.77 20.93 0.45
C PRO A 40 2.95 22.16 0.86
N ARG A 41 1.72 22.32 0.36
CA ARG A 41 0.84 23.44 0.67
C ARG A 41 0.08 23.20 1.96
N THR A 42 -0.65 22.09 2.03
CA THR A 42 -1.48 21.74 3.20
C THR A 42 -0.70 21.01 4.29
N LYS A 43 0.50 20.53 3.97
CA LYS A 43 1.35 19.67 4.84
C LYS A 43 0.71 18.32 5.19
N LEU A 44 -0.42 17.97 4.56
CA LEU A 44 -1.12 16.70 4.75
C LEU A 44 -0.54 15.60 3.83
N PHE A 45 -0.84 14.34 4.16
CA PHE A 45 -0.55 13.22 3.26
C PHE A 45 -1.75 12.94 2.37
N THR A 46 -1.51 12.84 1.07
CA THR A 46 -2.52 12.50 0.06
C THR A 46 -2.26 11.09 -0.47
N LYS A 47 -3.28 10.24 -0.47
CA LYS A 47 -3.20 8.86 -0.98
C LYS A 47 -3.54 8.83 -2.47
N ALA A 48 -2.78 8.07 -3.24
CA ALA A 48 -3.04 7.81 -4.65
C ALA A 48 -3.10 6.30 -4.96
N ASP A 49 -3.89 5.96 -5.97
CA ASP A 49 -3.95 4.63 -6.57
C ASP A 49 -2.70 4.37 -7.41
N THR A 50 -2.02 3.24 -7.21
CA THR A 50 -0.78 2.94 -7.93
C THR A 50 -0.98 2.51 -9.38
N LYS A 51 -2.20 2.13 -9.78
CA LYS A 51 -2.52 1.68 -11.14
C LYS A 51 -3.02 2.84 -11.99
N SER A 52 -3.95 3.65 -11.47
CA SER A 52 -4.55 4.76 -12.21
C SER A 52 -3.85 6.10 -11.98
N GLY A 53 -3.04 6.23 -10.92
CA GLY A 53 -2.40 7.50 -10.54
C GLY A 53 -3.35 8.52 -9.92
N ARG A 54 -4.64 8.20 -9.78
CA ARG A 54 -5.63 9.13 -9.23
C ARG A 54 -5.39 9.37 -7.73
N PHE A 55 -5.42 10.64 -7.32
CA PHE A 55 -5.53 11.03 -5.92
C PHE A 55 -6.92 10.67 -5.39
N MET A 56 -7.00 10.24 -4.13
CA MET A 56 -8.24 9.72 -3.56
C MET A 56 -8.59 10.39 -2.23
N ASP A 57 -7.69 10.28 -1.24
CA ASP A 57 -7.98 10.73 0.13
C ASP A 57 -6.86 11.63 0.63
N ASP A 58 -7.23 12.73 1.26
CA ASP A 58 -6.34 13.50 2.11
C ASP A 58 -6.45 13.06 3.55
N LYS A 59 -5.31 13.02 4.24
CA LYS A 59 -5.28 12.72 5.66
C LYS A 59 -5.75 13.95 6.44
N THR A 60 -6.84 13.79 7.19
CA THR A 60 -7.45 14.86 7.99
C THR A 60 -6.66 15.22 9.26
N SER A 61 -5.89 14.29 9.82
CA SER A 61 -5.02 14.59 10.97
C SER A 61 -3.75 15.35 10.53
N MET A 62 -3.46 16.48 11.18
CA MET A 62 -2.28 17.31 10.90
C MET A 62 -0.98 16.70 11.46
N GLY A 63 0.15 16.92 10.76
CA GLY A 63 1.50 16.67 11.28
C GLY A 63 2.33 15.60 10.56
N LYS A 64 3.63 15.51 10.89
CA LYS A 64 4.58 14.56 10.27
C LYS A 64 4.27 13.08 10.60
N LEU A 65 3.63 12.84 11.75
CA LEU A 65 3.23 11.51 12.25
C LEU A 65 1.90 11.04 11.64
N SER A 66 1.23 11.85 10.82
CA SER A 66 -0.14 11.57 10.37
C SER A 66 -0.25 10.67 9.13
N LYS A 67 0.86 10.10 8.64
CA LYS A 67 0.87 9.22 7.46
C LYS A 67 -0.23 8.15 7.51
N PHE A 68 -0.77 7.79 6.35
CA PHE A 68 -1.63 6.62 6.27
C PHE A 68 -0.84 5.38 6.71
N LYS A 69 -1.33 4.70 7.75
CA LYS A 69 -0.73 3.47 8.30
C LYS A 69 -0.47 2.49 7.15
N GLY A 70 0.74 1.95 7.06
CA GLY A 70 1.06 0.88 6.09
C GLY A 70 0.90 1.23 4.61
N VAL A 71 0.90 2.52 4.24
CA VAL A 71 0.95 2.98 2.85
C VAL A 71 2.36 3.48 2.54
N ARG A 72 2.92 3.13 1.39
CA ARG A 72 4.28 3.55 1.01
C ARG A 72 4.34 5.05 0.74
N THR A 73 5.27 5.76 1.39
CA THR A 73 5.57 7.16 1.06
C THR A 73 6.40 7.23 -0.21
N LYS A 74 6.03 8.15 -1.10
CA LYS A 74 6.83 8.56 -2.24
C LYS A 74 7.49 9.91 -1.98
#